data_AF-A0A9Y2AFP4-F1
#
_entry.id   AF-A0A9Y2AFP4-F1
#
_cell.length_a   1.000
_cell.length_b   1.000
_cell.length_c   1.000
_cell.angle_alpha   90.00
_cell.angle_beta   90.00
_cell.angle_gamma   90.00
#
_symmetry.space_group_name_H-M   'P 1'
#
loop_
_entity.id
_entity.type
_entity.pdbx_description
1 polymer ?
#
loop_
_entity_poly.entity_id
_entity_poly.type
_entity_poly.pdbx_seq_one_letter_code
_entity_poly.pdbx_strand_id
1 'polypeptide(L)'
;MGFGCNAAGVIACRIIDSPRERLIAILTNNFAPCNGRFPTLILLSTLFVSSCFVENYNSLVTTLSITSIVLLGIATTFFTAWFLSKTLLKGTPSSNILELPPYRLPQVGAVIYRSIIDRTFFVLKRAIYMAAPAGAVIWLVANIPLGDTTLLSYLTHLLDAPAYYLGVDGVILLAFILGLPANEIVVPIMLMAYLSTGQMVEIENLATLKEVFLNNHWTLLTAINTMLLCLLHYPCSTTLLTIHKETGSKKWTAIAFLLPTILGLILCLITTFLARTFGLFV
;
A
#
# COMPACT_ATOMS: atom_id res chain seq x y z
N MET A 1 -15.87 -0.01 0.96
CA MET A 1 -14.43 0.26 1.12
C MET A 1 -13.95 -0.44 2.37
N GLY A 2 -12.83 -1.15 2.32
CA GLY A 2 -12.27 -1.88 3.46
C GLY A 2 -11.08 -1.14 4.08
N PHE A 3 -11.31 -0.37 5.14
CA PHE A 3 -10.25 0.29 5.93
C PHE A 3 -9.43 -0.69 6.81
N GLY A 4 -9.75 -1.98 6.78
CA GLY A 4 -9.01 -3.05 7.45
C GLY A 4 -7.98 -3.71 6.53
N CYS A 5 -7.91 -5.05 6.55
CA CYS A 5 -7.11 -5.80 5.58
C CYS A 5 -7.83 -5.81 4.21
N ASN A 6 -7.13 -5.39 3.16
CA ASN A 6 -7.69 -5.38 1.80
C ASN A 6 -8.13 -6.78 1.32
N ALA A 7 -7.45 -7.86 1.74
CA ALA A 7 -7.85 -9.22 1.42
C ALA A 7 -9.22 -9.58 2.01
N ALA A 8 -9.50 -9.18 3.26
CA ALA A 8 -10.81 -9.38 3.87
C ALA A 8 -11.89 -8.54 3.19
N GLY A 9 -11.56 -7.30 2.79
CA GLY A 9 -12.46 -6.43 2.02
C GLY A 9 -12.88 -7.06 0.69
N VAL A 10 -11.95 -7.69 -0.03
CA VAL A 10 -12.22 -8.41 -1.29
C VAL A 10 -13.16 -9.62 -1.07
N ILE A 11 -12.98 -10.38 0.02
CA ILE A 11 -13.87 -11.51 0.34
C ILE A 11 -15.29 -11.02 0.68
N ALA A 12 -15.40 -9.88 1.36
CA ALA A 12 -16.70 -9.30 1.71
C ALA A 12 -17.53 -8.89 0.48
N CYS A 13 -16.88 -8.63 -0.67
CA CYS A 13 -17.57 -8.32 -1.92
C CYS A 13 -18.44 -9.48 -2.46
N ARG A 14 -18.35 -10.70 -1.91
CA ARG A 14 -19.23 -11.82 -2.26
C ARG A 14 -20.72 -11.57 -2.00
N ILE A 15 -21.03 -10.63 -1.11
CA ILE A 15 -22.41 -10.23 -0.79
C ILE A 15 -23.04 -9.46 -1.96
N ILE A 16 -22.23 -8.91 -2.88
CA ILE A 16 -22.73 -8.17 -4.04
C ILE A 16 -23.13 -9.18 -5.13
N ASP A 17 -24.42 -9.21 -5.44
CA ASP A 17 -25.00 -10.15 -6.40
C ASP A 17 -24.56 -9.86 -7.84
N SER A 18 -24.54 -8.58 -8.24
CA SER A 18 -24.11 -8.26 -9.60
C SER A 18 -22.60 -8.46 -9.78
N PRO A 19 -22.19 -9.28 -10.77
CA PRO A 19 -20.77 -9.55 -11.01
C PRO A 19 -20.01 -8.28 -11.39
N ARG A 20 -20.70 -7.30 -12.01
CA ARG A 20 -20.17 -6.00 -12.37
C ARG A 20 -19.82 -5.16 -11.15
N GLU A 21 -20.78 -4.89 -10.27
CA GLU A 21 -20.55 -4.04 -9.10
C GLU A 21 -19.60 -4.72 -8.13
N ARG A 22 -19.69 -6.05 -8.02
CA ARG A 22 -18.72 -6.86 -7.27
C ARG A 22 -17.30 -6.62 -7.77
N LEU A 23 -17.07 -6.64 -9.08
CA LEU A 23 -15.74 -6.43 -9.63
C LEU A 23 -15.24 -4.98 -9.43
N ILE A 24 -16.11 -3.97 -9.59
CA ILE A 24 -15.77 -2.58 -9.30
C ILE A 24 -15.36 -2.44 -7.83
N ALA A 25 -16.13 -3.04 -6.91
CA ALA A 25 -15.82 -3.01 -5.48
C ALA A 25 -14.50 -3.71 -5.16
N ILE A 26 -14.22 -4.86 -5.78
CA ILE A 26 -12.95 -5.59 -5.61
C ILE A 26 -11.76 -4.73 -6.07
N LEU A 27 -11.85 -4.11 -7.24
CA LEU A 27 -10.75 -3.33 -7.84
C LEU A 27 -10.52 -2.00 -7.11
N THR A 28 -11.59 -1.34 -6.66
CA THR A 28 -11.48 -0.04 -5.97
C THR A 28 -11.14 -0.17 -4.48
N ASN A 29 -11.25 -1.36 -3.89
CA ASN A 29 -10.95 -1.57 -2.47
C ASN A 29 -9.53 -1.18 -2.07
N ASN A 30 -8.55 -1.30 -2.98
CA ASN A 30 -7.15 -1.02 -2.69
C ASN A 30 -6.84 0.47 -2.43
N PHE A 31 -7.64 1.39 -2.95
CA PHE A 31 -7.42 2.83 -2.76
C PHE A 31 -7.76 3.31 -1.34
N ALA A 32 -8.46 2.49 -0.54
CA ALA A 32 -8.59 2.72 0.88
C ALA A 32 -7.29 2.31 1.60
N PRO A 33 -6.74 3.13 2.51
CA PRO A 33 -5.58 2.74 3.30
C PRO A 33 -5.95 1.55 4.19
N CYS A 34 -5.13 0.50 4.10
CA CYS A 34 -5.24 -0.69 4.94
C CYS A 34 -4.34 -0.57 6.17
N ASN A 35 -4.51 -1.46 7.15
CA ASN A 35 -3.70 -1.49 8.38
C ASN A 35 -2.17 -1.43 8.13
N GLY A 36 -1.65 -2.06 7.08
CA GLY A 36 -0.22 -2.02 6.76
C GLY A 36 0.27 -0.68 6.17
N ARG A 37 -0.64 0.20 5.72
CA ARG A 37 -0.31 1.52 5.14
C ARG A 37 -0.43 2.66 6.15
N PHE A 38 -1.29 2.51 7.17
CA PHE A 38 -1.47 3.55 8.20
C PHE A 38 -0.18 3.89 8.97
N PRO A 39 0.63 2.91 9.45
CA PRO A 39 1.85 3.21 10.20
C PRO A 39 2.82 4.10 9.43
N THR A 40 3.02 3.81 8.14
CA THR A 40 3.93 4.56 7.29
C THR A 40 3.40 5.97 7.01
N LEU A 41 2.09 6.12 6.78
CA LEU A 41 1.45 7.43 6.59
C LEU A 41 1.53 8.29 7.85
N ILE A 42 1.30 7.70 9.03
CA ILE A 42 1.43 8.38 10.32
C ILE A 42 2.88 8.80 10.53
N LEU A 43 3.83 7.89 10.35
CA LEU A 43 5.26 8.15 10.54
C LEU A 43 5.75 9.30 9.65
N LEU A 44 5.44 9.28 8.35
CA LEU A 44 5.90 10.32 7.42
C LEU A 44 5.22 11.67 7.67
N SER A 45 3.93 11.66 8.01
CA SER A 45 3.19 12.86 8.44
C SER A 45 3.84 13.50 9.67
N THR A 46 4.14 12.71 10.70
CA THR A 46 4.77 13.21 11.93
C THR A 46 6.19 13.74 11.68
N LEU A 47 6.98 13.04 10.86
CA LEU A 47 8.39 13.39 10.69
C LEU A 47 8.64 14.59 9.78
N PHE A 48 7.91 14.68 8.67
CA PHE A 48 8.17 15.68 7.63
C PHE A 48 7.13 16.79 7.63
N VAL A 49 5.84 16.45 7.63
CA VAL A 49 4.76 17.44 7.51
C VAL A 49 4.62 18.27 8.79
N SER A 50 4.63 17.62 9.96
CA SER A 50 4.55 18.33 11.24
C SER A 50 5.74 19.26 11.45
N SER A 51 6.93 18.86 10.99
CA SER A 51 8.16 19.61 11.25
C SER A 51 8.26 20.96 10.51
N CYS A 52 7.39 21.22 9.55
CA CYS A 52 7.30 22.51 8.86
C CYS A 52 6.49 23.57 9.63
N PHE A 53 5.79 23.19 10.70
CA PHE A 53 4.90 24.08 11.46
C PHE A 53 5.39 24.29 12.90
N VAL A 54 4.88 25.34 13.55
CA VAL A 54 5.21 25.68 14.94
C VAL A 54 4.76 24.57 15.89
N GLU A 55 5.59 24.25 16.90
CA GLU A 55 5.44 23.07 17.77
C GLU A 55 4.05 22.90 18.41
N ASN A 56 3.37 24.00 18.72
CA ASN A 56 2.03 23.99 19.33
C ASN A 56 0.92 23.45 18.42
N TYR A 57 1.11 23.42 17.10
CA TYR A 57 0.12 22.94 16.13
C TYR A 57 0.44 21.56 15.56
N ASN A 58 1.50 20.89 16.04
CA ASN A 58 1.98 19.62 15.50
C ASN A 58 0.89 18.54 15.44
N SER A 59 0.17 18.31 16.54
CA SER A 59 -0.89 17.29 16.61
C SER A 59 -2.05 17.56 15.65
N LEU A 60 -2.39 18.83 15.46
CA LEU A 60 -3.46 19.26 14.55
C LEU A 60 -3.01 19.08 13.10
N VAL A 61 -1.79 19.48 12.75
CA VAL A 61 -1.21 19.33 11.41
C VAL A 61 -1.08 17.85 11.03
N THR A 62 -0.60 16.99 11.92
CA THR A 62 -0.50 15.55 11.63
C THR A 62 -1.86 14.93 11.36
N THR A 63 -2.87 15.32 12.14
CA THR A 63 -4.25 14.84 11.98
C THR A 63 -4.86 15.32 10.67
N LEU A 64 -4.67 16.61 10.32
CA LEU A 64 -5.11 17.17 9.04
C LEU A 64 -4.42 16.51 7.85
N SER A 65 -3.11 16.21 7.94
CA SER A 65 -2.38 15.52 6.89
C SER A 65 -2.93 14.11 6.64
N ILE A 66 -3.11 13.31 7.71
CA ILE A 66 -3.63 11.95 7.59
C ILE A 66 -5.06 11.97 7.04
N THR A 67 -5.93 12.83 7.59
CA THR A 67 -7.32 12.96 7.12
C THR A 67 -7.39 13.41 5.66
N SER A 68 -6.51 14.33 5.22
CA SER A 68 -6.41 14.74 3.82
C SER A 68 -6.03 13.57 2.91
N ILE A 69 -5.04 12.75 3.29
CA ILE A 69 -4.61 11.57 2.53
C ILE A 69 -5.74 10.52 2.47
N VAL A 70 -6.46 10.30 3.57
CA VAL A 70 -7.62 9.40 3.60
C VAL A 70 -8.73 9.91 2.68
N LEU A 71 -9.03 11.21 2.70
CA LEU A 71 -10.01 11.83 1.80
C LEU A 71 -9.57 11.73 0.34
N LEU A 72 -8.28 11.85 0.04
CA LEU A 72 -7.73 11.62 -1.29
C LEU A 72 -7.93 10.16 -1.72
N GLY A 73 -7.72 9.20 -0.81
CA GLY A 73 -8.05 7.78 -1.04
C GLY A 73 -9.53 7.58 -1.38
N ILE A 74 -10.44 8.19 -0.61
CA ILE A 74 -11.88 8.14 -0.87
C ILE A 74 -12.21 8.81 -2.22
N ALA A 75 -11.65 9.97 -2.54
CA ALA A 75 -11.87 10.63 -3.82
C ALA A 75 -11.40 9.77 -5.00
N THR A 76 -10.22 9.15 -4.89
CA THR A 76 -9.68 8.25 -5.93
C THR A 76 -10.51 6.97 -6.08
N THR A 77 -11.07 6.41 -5.00
CA THR A 77 -12.02 5.28 -5.13
C THR A 77 -13.27 5.65 -5.93
N PHE A 78 -13.88 6.81 -5.68
CA PHE A 78 -15.05 7.26 -6.40
C PHE A 78 -14.73 7.58 -7.86
N PHE A 79 -13.60 8.25 -8.09
CA PHE A 79 -13.12 8.56 -9.44
C PHE A 79 -12.89 7.28 -10.26
N THR A 80 -12.20 6.30 -9.68
CA THR A 80 -11.92 5.03 -10.36
C THR A 80 -13.17 4.19 -10.54
N ALA A 81 -14.08 4.13 -9.56
CA ALA A 81 -15.37 3.46 -9.70
C ALA A 81 -16.17 4.04 -10.86
N TRP A 82 -16.27 5.38 -10.92
CA TRP A 82 -16.93 6.09 -12.02
C TRP A 82 -16.25 5.80 -13.37
N PHE A 83 -14.92 5.89 -13.44
CA PHE A 83 -14.15 5.62 -14.65
C PHE A 83 -14.35 4.18 -15.16
N LEU A 84 -14.26 3.18 -14.28
CA LEU A 84 -14.48 1.77 -14.62
C LEU A 84 -15.92 1.51 -15.06
N SER A 85 -16.90 2.14 -14.41
CA SER A 85 -18.32 1.97 -14.73
C SER A 85 -18.69 2.47 -16.13
N LYS A 86 -17.97 3.48 -16.64
CA LYS A 86 -18.19 4.07 -17.98
C LYS A 86 -17.40 3.38 -19.09
N THR A 87 -16.23 2.81 -18.78
CA THR A 87 -15.29 2.27 -19.76
C THR A 87 -15.43 0.75 -19.96
N LEU A 88 -14.84 -0.01 -19.03
CA LEU A 88 -14.64 -1.47 -19.13
C LEU A 88 -15.86 -2.28 -18.71
N LEU A 89 -16.71 -1.72 -17.86
CA LEU A 89 -17.81 -2.42 -17.21
C LEU A 89 -19.12 -1.70 -17.54
N LYS A 90 -19.59 -1.77 -18.79
CA LYS A 90 -20.92 -1.26 -19.20
C LYS A 90 -21.98 -2.35 -18.97
N GLY A 91 -23.15 -2.01 -18.41
CA GLY A 91 -24.23 -2.96 -18.16
C GLY A 91 -25.41 -2.36 -17.39
N THR A 92 -26.49 -3.14 -17.22
CA THR A 92 -27.65 -2.75 -16.40
C THR A 92 -27.33 -2.92 -14.91
N PRO A 93 -27.70 -1.96 -14.04
CA PRO A 93 -27.60 -2.13 -12.60
C PRO A 93 -28.56 -3.25 -12.14
N SER A 94 -28.13 -4.08 -11.18
CA SER A 94 -29.02 -5.06 -10.54
C SER A 94 -29.87 -4.37 -9.48
N SER A 95 -31.15 -4.75 -9.38
CA SER A 95 -31.96 -4.36 -8.23
C SER A 95 -31.40 -5.07 -6.99
N ASN A 96 -30.73 -4.33 -6.12
CA ASN A 96 -30.38 -4.84 -4.79
C ASN A 96 -31.66 -4.85 -3.95
N ILE A 97 -32.40 -5.96 -4.01
CA ILE A 97 -33.46 -6.22 -3.05
C ILE A 97 -32.74 -6.61 -1.78
N LEU A 98 -32.66 -5.68 -0.82
CA LEU A 98 -32.09 -5.91 0.49
C LEU A 98 -33.05 -6.81 1.28
N GLU A 99 -33.07 -8.10 0.95
CA GLU A 99 -33.74 -9.11 1.76
C GLU A 99 -32.98 -9.20 3.08
N LEU A 100 -33.60 -8.74 4.17
CA LEU A 100 -32.99 -8.88 5.48
C LEU A 100 -32.93 -10.38 5.80
N PRO A 101 -31.73 -10.98 5.95
CA PRO A 101 -31.65 -12.38 6.30
C PRO A 101 -32.25 -12.59 7.70
N PRO A 102 -32.96 -13.71 7.94
CA PRO A 102 -33.51 -13.99 9.26
C PRO A 102 -32.37 -14.14 10.28
N TYR A 103 -32.35 -13.27 11.29
CA TYR A 103 -31.33 -13.26 12.34
C TYR A 103 -31.48 -14.49 13.23
N ARG A 104 -30.43 -15.33 13.30
CA ARG A 104 -30.38 -16.53 14.15
C ARG A 104 -29.33 -16.33 15.23
N LEU A 105 -29.60 -16.77 16.45
CA LEU A 105 -28.65 -16.67 17.56
C LEU A 105 -27.36 -17.44 17.23
N PRO A 106 -26.18 -16.80 17.36
CA PRO A 106 -24.91 -17.45 17.05
C PRO A 106 -24.60 -18.52 18.10
N GLN A 107 -24.23 -19.72 17.64
CA GLN A 107 -23.66 -20.76 18.49
C GLN A 107 -22.22 -20.39 18.86
N VAL A 108 -22.02 -19.72 19.99
CA VAL A 108 -20.74 -19.11 20.40
C VAL A 108 -19.56 -20.08 20.25
N GLY A 109 -19.68 -21.32 20.78
CA GLY A 109 -18.60 -22.32 20.70
C GLY A 109 -18.26 -22.76 19.28
N ALA A 110 -19.29 -23.06 18.47
CA ALA A 110 -19.10 -23.47 17.09
C ALA A 110 -18.53 -22.32 16.22
N VAL A 111 -18.94 -21.08 16.46
CA VAL A 111 -18.44 -19.89 15.77
C VAL A 111 -16.96 -19.67 16.09
N ILE A 112 -16.54 -19.78 17.35
CA ILE A 112 -15.13 -19.63 17.75
C ILE A 112 -14.27 -20.70 17.08
N TYR A 113 -14.68 -21.98 17.16
CA TYR A 113 -13.94 -23.08 16.54
C TYR A 113 -13.81 -22.91 15.02
N ARG A 114 -14.92 -22.66 14.31
CA ARG A 114 -14.93 -22.43 12.85
C ARG A 114 -14.14 -21.18 12.45
N SER A 115 -14.20 -20.12 13.25
CA SER A 115 -13.46 -18.90 12.95
C SER A 115 -11.95 -19.12 13.06
N ILE A 116 -11.50 -19.79 14.13
CA ILE A 116 -10.07 -20.03 14.36
C ILE A 116 -9.52 -21.08 13.38
N ILE A 117 -10.13 -22.27 13.32
CA ILE A 117 -9.59 -23.39 12.55
C ILE A 117 -9.90 -23.25 11.06
N ASP A 118 -11.16 -23.03 10.70
CA ASP A 118 -11.56 -23.07 9.28
C ASP A 118 -11.29 -21.76 8.53
N ARG A 119 -11.16 -20.62 9.23
CA ARG A 119 -10.88 -19.32 8.60
C ARG A 119 -9.48 -18.81 8.88
N THR A 120 -9.08 -18.67 10.14
CA THR A 120 -7.80 -18.04 10.48
C THR A 120 -6.60 -18.88 10.04
N PHE A 121 -6.62 -20.19 10.27
CA PHE A 121 -5.49 -21.07 9.89
C PHE A 121 -5.25 -21.09 8.38
N PHE A 122 -6.31 -21.10 7.55
CA PHE A 122 -6.17 -21.08 6.10
C PHE A 122 -5.62 -19.76 5.56
N VAL A 123 -5.99 -18.63 6.19
CA VAL A 123 -5.42 -17.32 5.84
C VAL A 123 -3.96 -17.24 6.27
N LEU A 124 -3.64 -17.72 7.49
CA LEU A 124 -2.28 -17.76 8.02
C LEU A 124 -1.36 -18.63 7.14
N LYS A 125 -1.80 -19.82 6.74
CA LYS A 125 -1.05 -20.70 5.84
C LYS A 125 -0.71 -20.01 4.52
N ARG A 126 -1.64 -19.24 3.94
CA ARG A 126 -1.38 -18.45 2.72
C ARG A 126 -0.38 -17.32 2.96
N ALA A 127 -0.44 -16.67 4.12
CA ALA A 127 0.53 -15.64 4.49
C ALA A 127 1.94 -16.23 4.59
N ILE A 128 2.10 -17.37 5.27
CA ILE A 128 3.40 -18.06 5.39
C ILE A 128 3.95 -18.47 4.02
N TYR A 129 3.11 -19.07 3.16
CA TYR A 129 3.53 -19.47 1.80
C TYR A 129 4.02 -18.31 0.93
N MET A 130 3.56 -17.08 1.17
CA MET A 130 4.04 -15.91 0.44
C MET A 130 5.19 -15.20 1.14
N ALA A 131 5.16 -15.14 2.48
CA ALA A 131 6.16 -14.45 3.28
C ALA A 131 7.52 -15.17 3.29
N ALA A 132 7.54 -16.50 3.43
CA ALA A 132 8.78 -17.27 3.47
C ALA A 132 9.65 -17.12 2.20
N PRO A 133 9.14 -17.33 0.97
CA PRO A 133 9.95 -17.14 -0.22
C PRO A 133 10.35 -15.69 -0.43
N ALA A 134 9.47 -14.74 -0.09
CA ALA A 134 9.81 -13.34 -0.25
C ALA A 134 10.87 -12.87 0.75
N GLY A 135 10.84 -13.34 2.00
CA GLY A 135 11.90 -13.11 2.98
C GLY A 135 13.24 -13.67 2.52
N ALA A 136 13.25 -14.88 1.93
CA ALA A 136 14.45 -15.45 1.32
C ALA A 136 14.98 -14.58 0.17
N VAL A 137 14.10 -14.08 -0.71
CA VAL A 137 14.48 -13.17 -1.80
C VAL A 137 15.06 -11.86 -1.25
N ILE A 138 14.41 -11.24 -0.25
CA ILE A 138 14.90 -10.01 0.38
C ILE A 138 16.29 -10.24 0.99
N TRP A 139 16.47 -11.35 1.70
CA TRP A 139 17.75 -11.70 2.30
C TRP A 139 18.86 -11.91 1.27
N LEU A 140 18.56 -12.64 0.18
CA LEU A 140 19.51 -12.84 -0.93
C LEU A 140 19.88 -11.51 -1.59
N VAL A 141 18.90 -10.66 -1.87
CA VAL A 141 19.15 -9.33 -2.46
C VAL A 141 20.01 -8.46 -1.53
N ALA A 142 19.77 -8.53 -0.22
CA ALA A 142 20.52 -7.74 0.76
C ALA A 142 21.96 -8.24 0.99
N ASN A 143 22.20 -9.55 0.94
CA ASN A 143 23.46 -10.16 1.39
C ASN A 143 24.35 -10.72 0.28
N ILE A 144 23.89 -10.84 -0.98
CA ILE A 144 24.75 -11.29 -2.08
C ILE A 144 25.67 -10.13 -2.49
N PRO A 145 27.01 -10.29 -2.38
CA PRO A 145 27.96 -9.32 -2.90
C PRO A 145 28.13 -9.46 -4.42
N LEU A 146 28.25 -8.34 -5.12
CA LEU A 146 28.61 -8.20 -6.52
C LEU A 146 29.84 -7.29 -6.62
N GLY A 147 31.02 -7.89 -6.54
CA GLY A 147 32.26 -7.13 -6.43
C GLY A 147 32.31 -6.34 -5.12
N ASP A 148 32.45 -5.03 -5.20
CA ASP A 148 32.56 -4.13 -4.04
C ASP A 148 31.20 -3.65 -3.49
N THR A 149 30.09 -3.97 -4.18
CA THR A 149 28.74 -3.53 -3.81
C THR A 149 27.80 -4.70 -3.59
N THR A 150 26.69 -4.49 -2.87
CA THR A 150 25.67 -5.52 -2.67
C THR A 150 24.67 -5.53 -3.83
N LEU A 151 24.02 -6.67 -4.08
CA LEU A 151 22.95 -6.77 -5.08
C LEU A 151 21.84 -5.74 -4.83
N LEU A 152 21.54 -5.46 -3.56
CA LEU A 152 20.64 -4.39 -3.14
C LEU A 152 21.07 -3.03 -3.69
N SER A 153 22.31 -2.61 -3.44
CA SER A 153 22.82 -1.31 -3.90
C SER A 153 22.91 -1.19 -5.42
N TYR A 154 23.21 -2.29 -6.12
CA TYR A 154 23.19 -2.31 -7.58
C TYR A 154 21.77 -2.08 -8.12
N LEU A 155 20.78 -2.73 -7.52
CA LEU A 155 19.37 -2.57 -7.90
C LEU A 155 18.83 -1.19 -7.53
N THR A 156 19.24 -0.59 -6.41
CA THR A 156 18.82 0.79 -6.08
C THR A 156 19.35 1.77 -7.12
N HIS A 157 20.62 1.66 -7.52
CA HIS A 157 21.21 2.51 -8.55
C HIS A 157 20.55 2.36 -9.92
N LEU A 158 20.14 1.14 -10.28
CA LEU A 158 19.36 0.92 -11.50
C LEU A 158 18.00 1.65 -11.47
N LEU A 159 17.42 1.80 -10.28
CA LEU A 159 16.13 2.42 -10.05
C LEU A 159 16.20 3.93 -9.76
N ASP A 160 17.39 4.50 -9.53
CA ASP A 160 17.57 5.92 -9.24
C ASP A 160 17.03 6.82 -10.38
N ALA A 161 17.30 6.46 -11.63
CA ALA A 161 16.84 7.24 -12.79
C ALA A 161 15.31 7.35 -12.86
N PRO A 162 14.52 6.25 -12.85
CA PRO A 162 13.06 6.35 -12.82
C PRO A 162 12.53 6.95 -11.51
N ALA A 163 13.19 6.70 -10.38
CA ALA A 163 12.80 7.26 -9.09
C ALA A 163 12.91 8.79 -9.06
N TYR A 164 13.99 9.34 -9.64
CA TYR A 164 14.21 10.77 -9.71
C TYR A 164 13.07 11.51 -10.44
N TYR A 165 12.50 10.92 -11.51
CA TYR A 165 11.36 11.52 -12.21
C TYR A 165 10.09 11.53 -11.37
N LEU A 166 9.92 10.50 -10.53
CA LEU A 166 8.81 10.38 -9.58
C LEU A 166 9.00 11.24 -8.33
N GLY A 167 10.16 11.92 -8.19
CA GLY A 167 10.52 12.70 -7.02
C GLY A 167 10.67 11.85 -5.77
N VAL A 168 11.17 10.62 -5.93
CA VAL A 168 11.56 9.70 -4.86
C VAL A 168 12.96 9.16 -5.14
N ASP A 169 13.53 8.38 -4.22
CA ASP A 169 14.85 7.77 -4.37
C ASP A 169 14.75 6.28 -4.81
N GLY A 170 15.81 5.74 -5.42
CA GLY A 170 15.85 4.36 -5.91
C GLY A 170 15.63 3.35 -4.79
N VAL A 171 16.07 3.66 -3.57
CA VAL A 171 15.78 2.88 -2.36
C VAL A 171 14.28 2.77 -2.09
N ILE A 172 13.54 3.89 -2.20
CA ILE A 172 12.09 3.93 -1.94
C ILE A 172 11.36 3.04 -2.95
N LEU A 173 11.70 3.18 -4.23
CA LEU A 173 11.08 2.41 -5.30
C LEU A 173 11.37 0.91 -5.16
N LEU A 174 12.64 0.55 -4.86
CA LEU A 174 13.02 -0.84 -4.63
C LEU A 174 12.32 -1.42 -3.39
N ALA A 175 12.18 -0.64 -2.31
CA ALA A 175 11.50 -1.08 -1.10
C ALA A 175 10.01 -1.35 -1.33
N PHE A 176 9.33 -0.57 -2.17
CA PHE A 176 7.96 -0.90 -2.57
C PHE A 176 7.93 -2.22 -3.34
N ILE A 177 8.85 -2.44 -4.29
CA ILE A 177 8.94 -3.67 -5.10
C ILE A 177 9.14 -4.90 -4.22
N LEU A 178 10.12 -4.84 -3.31
CA LEU A 178 10.41 -5.92 -2.36
C LEU A 178 9.32 -6.06 -1.28
N GLY A 179 8.62 -4.97 -0.97
CA GLY A 179 7.48 -4.91 -0.04
C GLY A 179 6.16 -5.46 -0.59
N LEU A 180 6.13 -6.01 -1.81
CA LEU A 180 4.94 -6.67 -2.37
C LEU A 180 4.28 -7.72 -1.45
N PRO A 181 5.00 -8.51 -0.62
CA PRO A 181 4.39 -9.49 0.28
C PRO A 181 3.48 -8.86 1.32
N ALA A 182 3.95 -7.78 1.95
CA ALA A 182 3.29 -7.07 3.05
C ALA A 182 3.66 -5.57 3.00
N ASN A 183 2.67 -4.69 3.12
CA ASN A 183 2.94 -3.26 2.99
C ASN A 183 3.63 -2.66 4.23
N GLU A 184 3.52 -3.32 5.39
CA GLU A 184 4.19 -2.88 6.62
C GLU A 184 5.72 -3.02 6.59
N ILE A 185 6.28 -3.89 5.75
CA ILE A 185 7.74 -4.10 5.69
C ILE A 185 8.47 -3.09 4.78
N VAL A 186 7.74 -2.20 4.10
CA VAL A 186 8.34 -1.20 3.20
C VAL A 186 9.34 -0.31 3.95
N VAL A 187 8.96 0.26 5.10
CA VAL A 187 9.87 1.13 5.88
C VAL A 187 11.08 0.35 6.44
N PRO A 188 10.93 -0.84 7.05
CA PRO A 188 12.07 -1.68 7.43
C PRO A 188 13.04 -2.01 6.28
N ILE A 189 12.54 -2.26 5.06
CA ILE A 189 13.39 -2.50 3.88
C ILE A 189 14.13 -1.22 3.48
N MET A 190 13.49 -0.06 3.56
CA MET A 190 14.15 1.23 3.30
C MET A 190 15.28 1.49 4.29
N LEU A 191 15.05 1.25 5.58
CA LEU A 191 16.09 1.39 6.61
C LEU A 191 17.25 0.41 6.40
N MET A 192 16.95 -0.84 6.05
CA MET A 192 17.97 -1.84 5.71
C MET A 192 18.86 -1.37 4.56
N ALA A 193 18.28 -0.77 3.52
CA ALA A 193 19.03 -0.24 2.38
C ALA A 193 19.85 1.00 2.75
N TYR A 194 19.25 1.98 3.44
CA TYR A 194 19.94 3.21 3.84
C TYR A 194 21.09 2.96 4.84
N LEU A 195 20.94 1.99 5.73
CA LEU A 195 21.94 1.64 6.74
C LEU A 195 22.90 0.54 6.27
N SER A 196 22.63 -0.11 5.13
CA SER A 196 23.42 -1.22 4.59
C SER A 196 23.67 -2.36 5.60
N THR A 197 22.69 -2.65 6.46
CA THR A 197 22.81 -3.60 7.59
C THR A 197 22.61 -5.07 7.20
N GLY A 198 22.19 -5.36 5.96
CA GLY A 198 21.93 -6.72 5.47
C GLY A 198 20.70 -7.42 6.09
N GLN A 199 20.01 -6.78 7.04
CA GLN A 199 18.82 -7.29 7.72
C GLN A 199 17.78 -6.16 7.93
N MET A 200 16.50 -6.52 7.97
CA MET A 200 15.41 -5.56 8.23
C MET A 200 15.57 -4.95 9.63
N VAL A 201 15.47 -3.63 9.70
CA VAL A 201 15.66 -2.86 10.94
C VAL A 201 14.30 -2.46 11.51
N GLU A 202 14.12 -2.69 12.81
CA GLU A 202 12.93 -2.25 13.54
C GLU A 202 13.02 -0.78 13.93
N ILE A 203 11.87 -0.13 14.09
CA ILE A 203 11.79 1.28 14.41
C ILE A 203 11.87 1.44 15.94
N GLU A 204 13.04 1.78 16.46
CA GLU A 204 13.26 1.96 17.90
C GLU A 204 12.94 3.39 18.39
N ASN A 205 13.32 4.41 17.60
CA ASN A 205 13.15 5.81 17.97
C ASN A 205 12.85 6.68 16.74
N LEU A 206 11.92 7.62 16.89
CA LEU A 206 11.49 8.51 15.82
C LEU A 206 12.57 9.55 15.47
N ALA A 207 13.37 9.99 16.46
CA ALA A 207 14.41 11.00 16.26
C ALA A 207 15.56 10.49 15.38
N THR A 208 16.10 9.31 15.70
CA THR A 208 17.17 8.66 14.91
C THR A 208 16.69 8.34 13.50
N LEU A 209 15.43 7.95 13.36
CA LEU A 209 14.83 7.65 12.06
C LEU A 209 14.70 8.89 11.17
N LYS A 210 14.42 10.06 11.75
CA LYS A 210 14.42 11.33 11.01
C LYS A 210 15.81 11.66 10.47
N GLU A 211 16.85 11.50 11.29
CA GLU A 211 18.24 11.76 10.89
C GLU A 211 18.67 10.86 9.74
N VAL A 212 18.33 9.57 9.78
CA VAL A 212 18.61 8.64 8.68
C VAL A 212 18.01 9.12 7.37
N PHE A 213 16.75 9.57 7.37
CA PHE A 213 16.12 10.07 6.15
C PHE A 213 16.73 11.39 5.66
N LEU A 214 17.02 12.33 6.58
CA LEU A 214 17.65 13.60 6.21
C LEU A 214 19.05 13.39 5.63
N ASN A 215 19.84 12.46 6.18
CA ASN A 215 21.15 12.10 5.66
C ASN A 215 21.11 11.47 4.27
N ASN A 216 19.97 10.85 3.90
CA ASN A 216 19.72 10.31 2.56
C ASN A 216 18.93 11.28 1.67
N HIS A 217 19.08 12.59 1.91
CA HIS A 217 18.52 13.67 1.07
C HIS A 217 16.99 13.67 0.94
N TRP A 218 16.27 13.23 1.98
CA TRP A 218 14.81 13.36 1.97
C TRP A 218 14.36 14.81 2.08
N THR A 219 13.52 15.21 1.14
CA THR A 219 12.82 16.50 1.16
C THR A 219 11.36 16.30 1.52
N LEU A 220 10.62 17.39 1.76
CA LEU A 220 9.18 17.29 1.95
C LEU A 220 8.49 16.71 0.69
N LEU A 221 9.02 17.01 -0.50
CA LEU A 221 8.53 16.43 -1.76
C LEU A 221 8.68 14.91 -1.76
N THR A 222 9.85 14.37 -1.39
CA THR A 222 10.04 12.91 -1.35
C THR A 222 9.13 12.25 -0.33
N ALA A 223 8.90 12.88 0.83
CA ALA A 223 7.97 12.39 1.84
C ALA A 223 6.52 12.36 1.32
N ILE A 224 6.05 13.43 0.66
CA ILE A 224 4.70 13.50 0.09
C ILE A 224 4.53 12.45 -1.02
N ASN A 225 5.49 12.33 -1.92
CA ASN A 225 5.45 11.33 -2.98
C ASN A 225 5.47 9.91 -2.43
N THR A 226 6.25 9.65 -1.37
CA THR A 226 6.26 8.35 -0.69
C THR A 226 4.92 8.06 -0.02
N MET A 227 4.26 9.06 0.58
CA MET A 227 2.90 8.90 1.12
C MET A 227 1.88 8.60 0.01
N LEU A 228 1.98 9.26 -1.14
CA LEU A 228 1.12 8.99 -2.30
C LEU A 228 1.35 7.60 -2.89
N LEU A 229 2.60 7.17 -3.05
CA LEU A 229 2.94 5.80 -3.44
C LEU A 229 2.41 4.80 -2.43
N CYS A 230 2.57 5.06 -1.13
CA CYS A 230 2.02 4.19 -0.09
C CYS A 230 0.49 4.06 -0.22
N LEU A 231 -0.22 5.15 -0.49
CA LEU A 231 -1.67 5.12 -0.65
C LEU A 231 -2.10 4.40 -1.94
N LEU A 232 -1.40 4.60 -3.05
CA LEU A 232 -1.89 4.26 -4.39
C LEU A 232 -1.12 3.13 -5.09
N HIS A 233 -0.09 2.52 -4.49
CA HIS A 233 0.57 1.36 -5.09
C HIS A 233 -0.32 0.11 -5.10
N TYR A 234 0.15 -0.97 -5.75
CA TYR A 234 -0.53 -2.26 -5.81
C TYR A 234 -0.93 -2.81 -4.43
N PRO A 235 -1.99 -3.64 -4.37
CA PRO A 235 -2.30 -4.38 -3.16
C PRO A 235 -1.21 -5.43 -2.85
N CYS A 236 -1.09 -5.78 -1.56
CA CYS A 236 -0.16 -6.81 -1.13
C CYS A 236 -0.48 -8.19 -1.74
N SER A 237 0.51 -9.07 -1.76
CA SER A 237 0.44 -10.42 -2.36
C SER A 237 -0.79 -11.22 -1.92
N THR A 238 -1.15 -11.16 -0.64
CA THR A 238 -2.29 -11.88 -0.06
C THR A 238 -3.61 -11.38 -0.64
N THR A 239 -3.72 -10.08 -0.88
CA THR A 239 -4.89 -9.46 -1.52
C THR A 239 -4.94 -9.85 -2.99
N LEU A 240 -3.83 -9.79 -3.74
CA LEU A 240 -3.78 -10.22 -5.15
C LEU A 240 -4.20 -11.68 -5.34
N LEU A 241 -3.71 -12.59 -4.49
CA LEU A 241 -4.13 -13.99 -4.49
C LEU A 241 -5.63 -14.15 -4.18
N THR A 242 -6.14 -13.32 -3.29
CA THR A 242 -7.56 -13.35 -2.93
C THR A 242 -8.41 -12.86 -4.10
N ILE A 243 -8.02 -11.76 -4.76
CA ILE A 243 -8.66 -11.28 -5.99
C ILE A 243 -8.64 -12.38 -7.06
N HIS A 244 -7.53 -13.11 -7.20
CA HIS A 244 -7.45 -14.22 -8.15
C HIS A 244 -8.48 -15.32 -7.86
N LYS A 245 -8.61 -15.69 -6.59
CA LYS A 245 -9.57 -16.71 -6.15
C LYS A 245 -11.01 -16.27 -6.28
N GLU A 246 -11.32 -14.99 -6.03
CA GLU A 246 -12.68 -14.46 -6.16
C GLU A 246 -13.10 -14.21 -7.62
N THR A 247 -12.19 -13.76 -8.47
CA THR A 247 -12.50 -13.42 -9.87
C THR A 247 -12.27 -14.58 -10.85
N GLY A 248 -11.48 -15.59 -10.47
CA GLY A 248 -11.10 -16.70 -11.33
C GLY A 248 -10.25 -16.32 -12.55
N SER A 249 -9.80 -15.07 -12.66
CA SER A 249 -9.16 -14.54 -13.87
C SER A 249 -7.85 -13.85 -13.57
N LYS A 250 -6.80 -14.21 -14.32
CA LYS A 250 -5.49 -13.53 -14.28
C LYS A 250 -5.56 -12.10 -14.86
N LYS A 251 -6.53 -11.84 -15.75
CA LYS A 251 -6.72 -10.50 -16.33
C LYS A 251 -7.13 -9.49 -15.26
N TRP A 252 -8.09 -9.85 -14.41
CA TRP A 252 -8.59 -8.96 -13.37
C TRP A 252 -7.58 -8.76 -12.24
N THR A 253 -6.75 -9.75 -11.93
CA THR A 253 -5.65 -9.58 -10.97
C THR A 253 -4.56 -8.65 -11.50
N ALA A 254 -4.24 -8.75 -12.80
CA ALA A 254 -3.29 -7.83 -13.43
C ALA A 254 -3.83 -6.39 -13.44
N ILE A 255 -5.12 -6.21 -13.73
CA ILE A 255 -5.76 -4.88 -13.64
C ILE A 255 -5.75 -4.36 -12.19
N ALA A 256 -6.01 -5.21 -11.20
CA ALA A 256 -5.94 -4.82 -9.79
C ALA A 256 -4.54 -4.38 -9.34
N PHE A 257 -3.49 -4.89 -9.99
CA PHE A 257 -2.11 -4.48 -9.76
C PHE A 257 -1.74 -3.22 -10.53
N LEU A 258 -2.08 -3.15 -11.81
CA LEU A 258 -1.69 -2.07 -12.73
C LEU A 258 -2.50 -0.78 -12.51
N LEU A 259 -3.79 -0.89 -12.19
CA LEU A 259 -4.65 0.29 -12.04
C LEU A 259 -4.17 1.21 -10.91
N PRO A 260 -3.91 0.73 -9.67
CA PRO A 260 -3.42 1.60 -8.61
C PRO A 260 -2.01 2.10 -8.93
N THR A 261 -1.10 1.21 -9.35
CA THR A 261 0.30 1.60 -9.64
C THR A 261 0.40 2.71 -10.67
N ILE A 262 -0.31 2.60 -11.79
CA ILE A 262 -0.28 3.63 -12.83
C ILE A 262 -0.83 4.95 -12.28
N LEU A 263 -1.93 4.93 -11.52
CA LEU A 263 -2.49 6.14 -10.90
C LEU A 263 -1.53 6.76 -9.88
N GLY A 264 -0.87 5.95 -9.05
CA GLY A 264 0.13 6.39 -8.09
C GLY A 264 1.33 7.03 -8.78
N LEU A 265 1.89 6.37 -9.81
CA LEU A 265 3.00 6.90 -10.59
C LEU A 265 2.63 8.21 -11.28
N ILE A 266 1.45 8.30 -11.90
CA ILE A 266 0.97 9.53 -12.54
C ILE A 266 0.85 10.65 -11.50
N LEU A 267 0.28 10.39 -10.34
CA LEU A 267 0.14 11.41 -9.29
C LEU A 267 1.50 11.88 -8.77
N CYS A 268 2.46 10.98 -8.57
CA CYS A 268 3.84 11.34 -8.19
C CYS A 268 4.56 12.16 -9.27
N LEU A 269 4.34 11.86 -10.55
CA LEU A 269 4.88 12.67 -11.65
C LEU A 269 4.27 14.07 -11.65
N ILE A 270 2.95 14.19 -11.44
CA ILE A 270 2.26 15.47 -11.39
C ILE A 270 2.76 16.30 -10.20
N THR A 271 2.85 15.72 -9.01
CA THR A 271 3.34 16.44 -7.81
C THR A 271 4.79 16.86 -7.96
N THR A 272 5.64 16.01 -8.51
CA THR A 272 7.06 16.33 -8.77
C THR A 272 7.21 17.44 -9.80
N PHE A 273 6.42 17.37 -10.89
CA PHE A 273 6.40 18.41 -11.91
C PHE A 273 5.98 19.75 -11.31
N LEU A 274 4.85 19.79 -10.59
CA LEU A 274 4.36 21.01 -9.93
C LEU A 274 5.40 21.57 -8.95
N ALA A 275 5.94 20.74 -8.07
CA ALA A 275 6.95 21.15 -7.08
C ALA A 275 8.19 21.79 -7.74
N ARG A 276 8.73 21.15 -8.79
CA ARG A 276 9.87 21.70 -9.54
C ARG A 276 9.54 22.98 -10.29
N THR A 277 8.34 23.10 -10.89
CA THR A 277 7.93 24.32 -11.60
C THR A 277 7.72 25.52 -10.67
N PHE A 278 7.21 25.28 -9.46
CA PHE A 278 6.93 26.34 -8.49
C PHE A 278 8.09 26.57 -7.50
N GLY A 279 9.19 25.82 -7.61
CA GLY A 279 10.31 25.90 -6.67
C GLY A 279 9.93 25.52 -5.23
N LEU A 280 8.86 24.75 -5.07
CA LEU A 280 8.33 24.36 -3.77
C LEU A 280 8.98 23.05 -3.33
N PHE A 281 9.62 23.04 -2.16
CA PHE A 281 10.06 21.83 -1.46
C PHE A 281 11.11 20.95 -2.17
N VAL A 282 11.89 21.53 -3.09
CA VAL A 282 13.05 20.91 -3.76
C VAL A 282 14.32 21.19 -2.98
#